data_AF-A0A382MSF5-F1
#
_entry.id   AF-A0A382MSF5-F1
#
_cell.length_a   1.000
_cell.length_b   1.000
_cell.length_c   1.000
_cell.angle_alpha   90.00
_cell.angle_beta   90.00
_cell.angle_gamma   90.00
#
_symmetry.space_group_name_H-M   'P 1'
#
loop_
_entity.id
_entity.type
_entity.pdbx_description
1 polymer ?
#
loop_
_entity_poly.entity_id
_entity_poly.type
_entity_poly.pdbx_seq_one_letter_code
_entity_poly.pdbx_strand_id
1 'polypeptide(L)'
;MTNRSTYVIILIFSLVLLSSIAFGQKDQSKELRRLNAKIDRVRVLVDSLELDNQILLPELMSAFKQGVKSKAQQDSITVVILKKMNNLENRLLSLENSSNSRDSTNNVILNELVLLDNKIVTLTKSLTDAANVKSGSYSKQTAEYNDEQYKLIYSQSMAAFWDNDFGSAIQGFQELINSDADNEVTSALADNSQYWLAECYYSQKDFKRAIAEFERVFHYADTDKHDDAQLKIGLSYQSL
;
A
#
# COMPACT_ATOMS: atom_id res chain seq x y z
N MET A 1 4.44 -17.50 -124.74
CA MET A 1 3.43 -17.28 -123.69
C MET A 1 4.01 -17.33 -122.26
N THR A 2 5.29 -16.98 -122.05
CA THR A 2 5.97 -17.17 -120.76
C THR A 2 6.01 -15.91 -119.88
N ASN A 3 6.11 -14.71 -120.47
CA ASN A 3 6.27 -13.48 -119.68
C ASN A 3 5.03 -13.10 -118.85
N ARG A 4 3.81 -13.41 -119.31
CA ARG A 4 2.56 -13.07 -118.58
C ARG A 4 2.41 -13.84 -117.26
N SER A 5 2.90 -15.08 -117.18
CA SER A 5 2.82 -15.91 -115.97
C SER A 5 3.77 -15.40 -114.87
N THR A 6 4.98 -14.97 -115.25
CA THR A 6 5.99 -14.47 -114.32
C THR A 6 5.55 -13.17 -113.62
N TYR A 7 4.91 -12.24 -114.34
CA TYR A 7 4.38 -11.02 -113.73
C TYR A 7 3.25 -11.28 -112.73
N VAL A 8 2.39 -12.28 -112.99
CA VAL A 8 1.30 -12.66 -112.08
C VAL A 8 1.85 -13.26 -110.78
N ILE A 9 2.90 -14.08 -110.87
CA ILE A 9 3.55 -14.67 -109.69
C ILE A 9 4.23 -13.59 -108.82
N ILE A 10 4.89 -12.61 -109.44
CA ILE A 10 5.51 -11.47 -108.71
C ILE A 10 4.45 -10.61 -108.01
N LEU A 11 3.30 -10.38 -108.66
CA LEU A 11 2.18 -9.65 -108.07
C LEU A 11 1.57 -10.37 -106.86
N ILE A 12 1.39 -11.69 -106.95
CA ILE A 12 0.86 -12.47 -105.83
C ILE A 12 1.86 -12.49 -104.67
N PHE A 13 3.15 -12.66 -104.94
CA PHE A 13 4.19 -12.69 -103.90
C PHE A 13 4.33 -11.34 -103.18
N SER A 14 4.28 -10.24 -103.93
CA SER A 14 4.27 -8.89 -103.35
C SER A 14 3.02 -8.62 -102.51
N LEU A 15 1.84 -9.09 -102.96
CA LEU A 15 0.60 -8.99 -102.18
C LEU A 15 0.67 -9.79 -100.87
N VAL A 16 1.23 -11.00 -100.89
CA VAL A 16 1.42 -11.84 -99.70
C VAL A 16 2.41 -11.18 -98.73
N LEU A 17 3.51 -10.61 -99.22
CA LEU A 17 4.46 -9.86 -98.41
C LEU A 17 3.81 -8.62 -97.77
N LEU A 18 3.07 -7.83 -98.55
CA LEU A 18 2.33 -6.66 -98.06
C LEU A 18 1.29 -7.06 -97.00
N SER A 19 0.58 -8.16 -97.20
CA SER A 19 -0.42 -8.67 -96.25
C SER A 19 0.21 -9.17 -94.95
N SER A 20 1.38 -9.81 -95.02
CA SER A 20 2.13 -10.30 -93.86
C SER A 20 2.69 -9.14 -93.02
N ILE A 21 3.21 -8.11 -93.69
CA ILE A 21 3.69 -6.88 -93.03
C ILE A 21 2.53 -6.14 -92.36
N ALA A 22 1.39 -6.01 -93.03
CA ALA A 22 0.20 -5.37 -92.46
C ALA A 22 -0.35 -6.13 -91.24
N PHE A 23 -0.31 -7.47 -91.24
CA PHE A 23 -0.76 -8.28 -90.11
C PHE A 23 0.20 -8.18 -88.91
N GLY A 24 1.52 -8.18 -89.15
CA GLY A 24 2.53 -7.96 -88.10
C GLY A 24 2.47 -6.57 -87.47
N GLN A 25 2.26 -5.52 -88.27
CA GLN A 25 2.04 -4.15 -87.77
C GLN A 25 0.78 -4.04 -86.89
N LYS A 26 -0.29 -4.75 -87.25
CA LYS A 26 -1.53 -4.77 -86.47
C LYS A 26 -1.33 -5.40 -85.10
N ASP A 27 -0.51 -6.45 -84.98
CA ASP A 27 -0.26 -7.10 -83.70
C ASP A 27 0.66 -6.27 -82.79
N GLN A 28 1.74 -5.70 -83.32
CA GLN A 28 2.59 -4.74 -82.61
C GLN A 28 1.80 -3.51 -82.10
N SER A 29 0.85 -3.01 -82.89
CA SER A 29 -0.01 -1.89 -82.47
C SER A 29 -0.93 -2.24 -81.29
N LYS A 30 -1.38 -3.50 -81.18
CA LYS A 30 -2.19 -3.97 -80.05
C LYS A 30 -1.33 -4.13 -78.79
N GLU A 31 -0.12 -4.66 -78.92
CA GLU A 31 0.82 -4.76 -77.80
C GLU A 31 1.23 -3.38 -77.28
N LEU A 32 1.52 -2.43 -78.15
CA LEU A 32 1.79 -1.03 -77.78
C LEU A 32 0.62 -0.39 -77.02
N ARG A 33 -0.62 -0.61 -77.47
CA ARG A 33 -1.81 -0.13 -76.74
C ARG A 33 -1.95 -0.77 -75.36
N ARG A 34 -1.68 -2.07 -75.24
CA ARG A 34 -1.70 -2.78 -73.94
C ARG A 34 -0.61 -2.26 -73.00
N LEU A 35 0.59 -1.99 -73.54
CA LEU A 35 1.70 -1.47 -72.76
C LEU A 35 1.40 -0.04 -72.28
N ASN A 36 0.87 0.84 -73.16
CA ASN A 36 0.45 2.18 -72.78
C ASN A 36 -0.64 2.15 -71.70
N ALA A 37 -1.65 1.28 -71.82
CA ALA A 37 -2.67 1.12 -70.79
C ALA A 37 -2.09 0.64 -69.44
N LYS A 38 -1.05 -0.20 -69.46
CA LYS A 38 -0.33 -0.59 -68.24
C LYS A 38 0.47 0.58 -67.65
N ILE A 39 1.14 1.37 -68.50
CA ILE A 39 1.89 2.56 -68.09
C ILE A 39 0.94 3.58 -67.45
N ASP A 40 -0.23 3.83 -68.06
CA ASP A 40 -1.24 4.74 -67.50
C ASP A 40 -1.76 4.25 -66.15
N ARG A 41 -2.02 2.94 -66.02
CA ARG A 41 -2.40 2.34 -64.73
C ARG A 41 -1.30 2.53 -63.67
N VAL A 42 -0.04 2.30 -64.02
CA VAL A 42 1.09 2.49 -63.10
C VAL A 42 1.23 3.96 -62.73
N ARG A 43 1.08 4.89 -63.67
CA ARG A 43 1.11 6.33 -63.39
C ARG A 43 0.04 6.72 -62.37
N VAL A 44 -1.20 6.28 -62.56
CA VAL A 44 -2.29 6.53 -61.60
C VAL A 44 -1.98 5.94 -60.21
N LEU A 45 -1.38 4.75 -60.15
CA LEU A 45 -0.97 4.15 -58.87
C LEU A 45 0.16 4.95 -58.20
N VAL A 46 1.13 5.45 -58.96
CA VAL A 46 2.21 6.30 -58.45
C VAL A 46 1.64 7.62 -57.93
N ASP A 47 0.75 8.27 -58.69
CA ASP A 47 0.11 9.53 -58.28
C ASP A 47 -0.72 9.32 -56.99
N SER A 48 -1.43 8.20 -56.88
CA SER A 48 -2.17 7.82 -55.67
C SER A 48 -1.24 7.59 -54.47
N LEU A 49 -0.12 6.88 -54.67
CA LEU A 49 0.85 6.65 -53.61
C LEU A 49 1.57 7.94 -53.18
N GLU A 50 1.83 8.84 -54.12
CA GLU A 50 2.40 10.15 -53.82
C GLU A 50 1.43 10.98 -52.97
N LEU A 51 0.15 11.00 -53.34
CA LEU A 51 -0.90 11.65 -52.56
C LEU A 51 -1.02 11.04 -51.15
N ASP A 52 -1.05 9.71 -51.04
CA ASP A 52 -1.09 9.02 -49.75
C ASP A 52 0.12 9.38 -48.88
N ASN A 53 1.32 9.41 -49.46
CA ASN A 53 2.53 9.82 -48.73
C ASN A 53 2.47 11.28 -48.27
N GLN A 54 1.96 12.19 -49.11
CA GLN A 54 1.80 13.60 -48.75
C GLN A 54 0.83 13.81 -47.58
N ILE A 55 -0.16 12.94 -47.42
CA ILE A 55 -1.15 13.01 -46.34
C ILE A 55 -0.65 12.28 -45.08
N LEU A 56 -0.15 11.06 -45.24
CA LEU A 56 0.18 10.17 -44.13
C LEU A 56 1.47 10.58 -43.40
N LEU A 57 2.48 11.11 -44.11
CA LEU A 57 3.75 11.49 -43.47
C LEU A 57 3.58 12.64 -42.45
N PRO A 58 2.89 13.75 -42.76
CA PRO A 58 2.61 14.79 -41.78
C PRO A 58 1.79 14.30 -40.59
N GLU A 59 0.78 13.45 -40.85
CA GLU A 59 -0.07 12.90 -39.79
C GLU A 59 0.72 11.99 -38.85
N LEU A 60 1.55 11.09 -39.40
CA LEU A 60 2.45 10.24 -38.63
C LEU A 60 3.44 11.07 -37.81
N MET A 61 4.03 12.11 -38.39
CA MET A 61 4.98 12.97 -37.71
C MET A 61 4.31 13.78 -36.58
N SER A 62 3.07 14.23 -36.80
CA SER A 62 2.25 14.88 -35.77
C SER A 62 1.93 13.93 -34.61
N ALA A 63 1.45 12.72 -34.93
CA ALA A 63 1.14 11.68 -33.95
C ALA A 63 2.38 11.27 -33.14
N PHE A 64 3.53 11.10 -33.82
CA PHE A 64 4.80 10.82 -33.16
C PHE A 64 5.23 11.95 -32.22
N LYS A 65 5.17 13.20 -32.68
CA LYS A 65 5.50 14.38 -31.85
C LYS A 65 4.59 14.48 -30.63
N GLN A 66 3.29 14.20 -30.78
CA GLN A 66 2.34 14.16 -29.68
C GLN A 66 2.68 13.04 -28.69
N GLY A 67 3.00 11.83 -29.19
CA GLY A 67 3.42 10.69 -28.37
C GLY A 67 4.68 10.99 -27.55
N VAL A 68 5.70 11.58 -28.18
CA VAL A 68 6.94 12.01 -27.49
C VAL A 68 6.64 13.06 -26.42
N LYS A 69 5.80 14.07 -26.72
CA LYS A 69 5.42 15.10 -25.74
C LYS A 69 4.65 14.51 -24.56
N SER A 70 3.68 13.62 -24.83
CA SER A 70 2.91 12.94 -23.79
C SER A 70 3.82 12.08 -22.91
N LYS A 71 4.80 11.38 -23.50
CA LYS A 71 5.77 10.59 -22.75
C LYS A 71 6.64 11.44 -21.83
N ALA A 72 7.17 12.57 -22.32
CA ALA A 72 7.93 13.51 -21.51
C ALA A 72 7.10 14.11 -20.35
N GLN A 73 5.81 14.38 -20.58
CA GLN A 73 4.89 14.80 -19.52
C GLN A 73 4.67 13.70 -18.49
N GLN A 74 4.51 12.44 -18.91
CA GLN A 74 4.35 11.30 -18.02
C GLN A 74 5.58 11.07 -17.15
N ASP A 75 6.78 11.21 -17.71
CA ASP A 75 8.03 11.10 -16.95
C ASP A 75 8.12 12.22 -15.88
N SER A 76 7.68 13.43 -16.23
CA SER A 76 7.60 14.55 -15.27
C SER A 76 6.59 14.29 -14.14
N ILE A 77 5.42 13.73 -14.45
CA ILE A 77 4.42 13.33 -13.45
C ILE A 77 5.00 12.27 -12.51
N THR A 78 5.74 11.30 -13.06
CA THR A 78 6.37 10.23 -12.27
C THR A 78 7.33 10.82 -11.23
N VAL A 79 8.19 11.77 -11.62
CA VAL A 79 9.10 12.45 -10.69
C VAL A 79 8.34 13.21 -9.60
N VAL A 80 7.25 13.89 -9.94
CA VAL A 80 6.42 14.61 -8.96
C VAL A 80 5.77 13.64 -7.97
N ILE A 81 5.27 12.49 -8.46
CA ILE A 81 4.70 11.44 -7.60
C ILE A 81 5.77 10.90 -6.64
N LEU A 82 6.96 10.55 -7.13
CA LEU A 82 8.07 10.09 -6.29
C LEU A 82 8.45 11.11 -5.23
N LYS A 83 8.52 12.40 -5.59
CA LYS A 83 8.80 13.48 -4.64
C LYS A 83 7.70 13.59 -3.57
N LYS A 84 6.43 13.46 -3.95
CA LYS A 84 5.31 13.45 -3.01
C LYS A 84 5.35 12.23 -2.10
N MET A 85 5.66 11.05 -2.62
CA MET A 85 5.82 9.82 -1.83
C MET A 85 6.91 10.00 -0.77
N ASN A 86 8.10 10.47 -1.17
CA ASN A 86 9.18 10.73 -0.23
C ASN A 86 8.81 11.80 0.82
N ASN A 87 8.03 12.82 0.45
CA ASN A 87 7.56 13.82 1.40
C ASN A 87 6.55 13.24 2.41
N LEU A 88 5.63 12.39 1.94
CA LEU A 88 4.67 11.71 2.78
C LEU A 88 5.36 10.72 3.74
N GLU A 89 6.35 9.97 3.26
CA GLU A 89 7.14 9.05 4.07
C GLU A 89 7.88 9.79 5.19
N ASN A 90 8.56 10.89 4.88
CA ASN A 90 9.21 11.73 5.89
C ASN A 90 8.23 12.27 6.94
N ARG A 91 7.01 12.62 6.51
CA ARG A 91 5.96 13.10 7.41
C ARG A 91 5.36 11.97 8.26
N LEU A 92 5.31 10.75 7.73
CA LEU A 92 4.89 9.57 8.47
C LEU A 92 5.89 9.26 9.58
N LEU A 93 7.19 9.26 9.27
CA LEU A 93 8.26 9.09 10.25
C LEU A 93 8.22 10.17 11.35
N SER A 94 7.95 11.43 11.01
CA SER A 94 7.86 12.49 12.03
C SER A 94 6.62 12.37 12.91
N LEU A 95 5.50 11.90 12.36
CA LEU A 95 4.30 11.59 13.12
C LEU A 95 4.49 10.40 14.06
N GLU A 96 5.13 9.34 13.58
CA GLU A 96 5.46 8.15 14.38
C GLU A 96 6.36 8.51 15.57
N ASN A 97 7.43 9.27 15.34
CA ASN A 97 8.29 9.78 16.40
C ASN A 97 7.53 10.67 17.40
N SER A 98 6.60 11.51 16.91
CA SER A 98 5.77 12.33 17.78
C SER A 98 4.80 11.49 18.62
N SER A 99 4.25 10.41 18.04
CA SER A 99 3.41 9.44 18.77
C SER A 99 4.20 8.77 19.88
N ASN A 100 5.37 8.20 19.56
CA ASN A 100 6.22 7.52 20.54
C ASN A 100 6.61 8.44 21.71
N SER A 101 6.90 9.72 21.44
CA SER A 101 7.20 10.71 22.48
C SER A 101 5.99 11.06 23.34
N ARG A 102 4.79 11.12 22.74
CA ARG A 102 3.54 11.36 23.48
C ARG A 102 3.19 10.17 24.35
N ASP A 103 3.36 8.96 23.84
CA ASP A 103 3.16 7.73 24.61
C ASP A 103 4.08 7.73 25.82
N SER A 104 5.39 7.99 25.61
CA SER A 104 6.37 8.13 26.70
C SER A 104 5.96 9.18 27.74
N THR A 105 5.39 10.32 27.31
CA THR A 105 4.91 11.37 28.22
C THR A 105 3.65 10.92 28.99
N ASN A 106 2.69 10.29 28.32
CA ASN A 106 1.50 9.73 28.94
C ASN A 106 1.87 8.67 29.98
N ASN A 107 2.92 7.88 29.72
CA ASN A 107 3.41 6.85 30.64
C ASN A 107 4.06 7.44 31.89
N VAL A 108 4.83 8.52 31.74
CA VAL A 108 5.38 9.27 32.88
C VAL A 108 4.24 9.83 33.74
N ILE A 109 3.25 10.45 33.10
CA ILE A 109 2.07 11.00 33.79
C ILE A 109 1.31 9.89 34.52
N LEU A 110 1.08 8.74 33.88
CA LEU A 110 0.41 7.60 34.49
C LEU A 110 1.16 7.10 35.74
N ASN A 111 2.48 6.97 35.66
CA ASN A 111 3.31 6.58 36.80
C ASN A 111 3.24 7.63 37.93
N GLU A 112 3.36 8.91 37.60
CA GLU A 112 3.23 10.01 38.57
C GLU A 112 1.87 10.01 39.26
N LEU A 113 0.79 9.73 38.53
CA LEU A 113 -0.56 9.61 39.10
C LEU A 113 -0.67 8.43 40.05
N VAL A 114 -0.17 7.24 39.68
CA VAL A 114 -0.15 6.06 40.57
C VAL A 114 0.65 6.35 41.85
N LEU A 115 1.80 7.01 41.74
CA LEU A 115 2.61 7.40 42.90
C LEU A 115 1.91 8.44 43.78
N LEU A 116 1.17 9.37 43.17
CA LEU A 116 0.39 10.36 43.89
C LEU A 116 -0.77 9.72 44.66
N ASP A 117 -1.49 8.79 44.02
CA ASP A 117 -2.54 8.01 44.65
C ASP A 117 -2.01 7.22 45.85
N ASN A 118 -0.84 6.57 45.71
CA ASN A 118 -0.17 5.89 46.83
C ASN A 118 0.14 6.84 47.99
N LYS A 119 0.60 8.06 47.71
CA LYS A 119 0.85 9.08 48.73
C LYS A 119 -0.44 9.54 49.41
N ILE A 120 -1.52 9.72 48.65
CA ILE A 120 -2.83 10.10 49.18
C ILE A 120 -3.37 9.01 50.10
N VAL A 121 -3.30 7.75 49.70
CA VAL A 121 -3.71 6.60 50.53
C VAL A 121 -2.89 6.55 51.83
N THR A 122 -1.56 6.66 51.74
CA THR A 122 -0.67 6.63 52.91
C THR A 122 -0.96 7.80 53.86
N LEU A 123 -1.15 9.01 53.33
CA LEU A 123 -1.49 10.18 54.13
C LEU A 123 -2.86 10.03 54.79
N THR A 124 -3.87 9.56 54.05
CA THR A 124 -5.22 9.30 54.57
C THR A 124 -5.19 8.27 55.70
N LYS A 125 -4.41 7.21 55.55
CA LYS A 125 -4.18 6.19 56.59
C LYS A 125 -3.51 6.78 57.81
N SER A 126 -2.41 7.52 57.65
CA SER A 126 -1.73 8.18 58.79
C SER A 126 -2.65 9.15 59.54
N LEU A 127 -3.53 9.86 58.85
CA LEU A 127 -4.54 10.73 59.44
C LEU A 127 -5.62 9.94 60.18
N THR A 128 -6.07 8.83 59.61
CA THR A 128 -7.07 7.94 60.20
C THR A 128 -6.52 7.23 61.44
N ASP A 129 -5.30 6.72 61.38
CA ASP A 129 -4.58 6.13 62.51
C ASP A 129 -4.35 7.17 63.61
N ALA A 130 -3.94 8.39 63.26
CA ALA A 130 -3.81 9.48 64.23
C ALA A 130 -5.16 9.87 64.88
N ALA A 131 -6.28 9.76 64.15
CA ALA A 131 -7.63 9.98 64.67
C ALA A 131 -8.12 8.81 65.54
N ASN A 132 -7.78 7.56 65.19
CA ASN A 132 -8.14 6.35 65.92
C ASN A 132 -7.32 6.15 67.19
N VAL A 133 -6.04 6.55 67.21
CA VAL A 133 -5.20 6.61 68.42
C VAL A 133 -5.79 7.58 69.46
N LYS A 134 -6.56 8.58 69.04
CA LYS A 134 -7.33 9.47 69.93
C LYS A 134 -8.67 8.88 70.42
N SER A 135 -9.17 7.82 69.79
CA SER A 135 -10.55 7.32 69.99
C SER A 135 -10.64 5.89 70.53
N GLY A 136 -9.51 5.20 70.75
CA GLY A 136 -9.45 4.00 71.60
C GLY A 136 -10.21 2.77 71.08
N SER A 137 -10.33 2.57 69.76
CA SER A 137 -10.95 1.37 69.19
C SER A 137 -10.10 0.80 68.07
N TYR A 138 -9.63 -0.44 68.23
CA TYR A 138 -8.96 -1.23 67.21
C TYR A 138 -10.00 -2.10 66.50
N SER A 139 -10.22 -1.89 65.19
CA SER A 139 -11.04 -2.80 64.37
C SER A 139 -10.28 -3.34 63.15
N LYS A 140 -10.12 -4.67 63.16
CA LYS A 140 -10.09 -5.66 62.06
C LYS A 140 -9.35 -5.29 60.75
N GLN A 141 -8.11 -5.77 60.69
CA GLN A 141 -7.09 -5.48 59.70
C GLN A 141 -6.88 -6.68 58.75
N THR A 142 -7.87 -7.03 57.92
CA THR A 142 -7.78 -8.22 57.05
C THR A 142 -8.20 -8.04 55.59
N ALA A 143 -8.49 -6.82 55.11
CA ALA A 143 -8.80 -6.57 53.70
C ALA A 143 -7.95 -5.45 53.05
N GLU A 144 -7.21 -4.67 53.84
CA GLU A 144 -6.55 -3.42 53.41
C GLU A 144 -5.07 -3.61 53.02
N TYR A 145 -4.48 -4.77 53.36
CA TYR A 145 -3.09 -5.12 53.03
C TYR A 145 -2.91 -5.55 51.56
N ASN A 146 -3.98 -6.00 50.90
CA ASN A 146 -3.91 -6.56 49.55
C ASN A 146 -3.78 -5.48 48.46
N ASP A 147 -4.41 -4.31 48.64
CA ASP A 147 -4.40 -3.22 47.65
C ASP A 147 -3.03 -2.50 47.55
N GLU A 148 -2.36 -2.24 48.67
CA GLU A 148 -0.99 -1.67 48.67
C GLU A 148 0.01 -2.60 47.96
N GLN A 149 -0.12 -3.91 48.18
CA GLN A 149 0.73 -4.91 47.53
C GLN A 149 0.44 -5.04 46.03
N TYR A 150 -0.85 -5.01 45.64
CA TYR A 150 -1.27 -5.02 44.23
C TYR A 150 -0.67 -3.83 43.47
N LYS A 151 -0.79 -2.62 44.02
CA LYS A 151 -0.24 -1.39 43.41
C LYS A 151 1.28 -1.44 43.29
N LEU A 152 1.97 -2.02 44.28
CA LEU A 152 3.42 -2.20 44.23
C LEU A 152 3.84 -3.13 43.10
N ILE A 153 3.19 -4.29 42.97
CA ILE A 153 3.49 -5.25 41.91
C ILE A 153 3.21 -4.61 40.54
N TYR A 154 2.08 -3.90 40.39
CA TYR A 154 1.76 -3.17 39.16
C TYR A 154 2.86 -2.17 38.78
N SER A 155 3.31 -1.35 39.74
CA SER A 155 4.40 -0.40 39.51
C SER A 155 5.71 -1.09 39.11
N GLN A 156 6.03 -2.25 39.68
CA GLN A 156 7.23 -3.01 39.35
C GLN A 156 7.14 -3.66 37.96
N SER A 157 5.98 -4.22 37.60
CA SER A 157 5.74 -4.80 36.27
C SER A 157 5.81 -3.75 35.18
N MET A 158 5.24 -2.57 35.42
CA MET A 158 5.38 -1.43 34.52
C MET A 158 6.84 -1.02 34.35
N ALA A 159 7.61 -0.90 35.43
CA ALA A 159 9.03 -0.59 35.35
C ALA A 159 9.81 -1.63 34.52
N ALA A 160 9.54 -2.92 34.75
CA ALA A 160 10.15 -4.01 33.97
C ALA A 160 9.79 -3.95 32.48
N PHE A 161 8.53 -3.62 32.14
CA PHE A 161 8.11 -3.42 30.76
C PHE A 161 8.93 -2.33 30.07
N TRP A 162 9.13 -1.18 30.73
CA TRP A 162 9.91 -0.07 30.18
C TRP A 162 11.40 -0.39 30.03
N ASP A 163 11.95 -1.22 30.90
CA ASP A 163 13.32 -1.72 30.80
C ASP A 163 13.49 -2.82 29.71
N ASN A 164 12.41 -3.14 28.98
CA ASN A 164 12.31 -4.26 28.04
C ASN A 164 12.53 -5.63 28.69
N ASP A 165 12.48 -5.71 30.02
CA ASP A 165 12.41 -6.96 30.76
C ASP A 165 10.98 -7.49 30.75
N PHE A 166 10.54 -7.89 29.56
CA PHE A 166 9.19 -8.41 29.35
C PHE A 166 8.91 -9.69 30.15
N GLY A 167 9.95 -10.46 30.51
CA GLY A 167 9.78 -11.67 31.32
C GLY A 167 9.26 -11.35 32.73
N SER A 168 9.91 -10.41 33.40
CA SER A 168 9.48 -9.94 34.72
C SER A 168 8.15 -9.18 34.67
N ALA A 169 7.94 -8.39 33.62
CA ALA A 169 6.67 -7.68 33.40
C ALA A 169 5.49 -8.66 33.26
N ILE A 170 5.62 -9.66 32.39
CA ILE A 170 4.62 -10.72 32.18
C ILE A 170 4.30 -11.42 33.50
N GLN A 171 5.34 -11.83 34.26
CA GLN A 171 5.13 -12.53 35.52
C GLN A 171 4.30 -11.69 36.50
N GLY A 172 4.65 -10.43 36.68
CA GLY A 172 3.93 -9.58 37.63
C GLY A 172 2.52 -9.24 37.17
N PHE A 173 2.29 -8.92 35.87
CA PHE A 173 0.92 -8.72 35.39
C PHE A 173 0.05 -9.98 35.50
N GLN A 174 0.62 -11.16 35.27
CA GLN A 174 -0.09 -12.43 35.47
C GLN A 174 -0.45 -12.66 36.95
N GLU A 175 0.46 -12.32 37.87
CA GLU A 175 0.21 -12.38 39.32
C GLU A 175 -0.94 -11.46 39.72
N LEU A 176 -0.99 -10.24 39.18
CA LEU A 176 -2.07 -9.30 39.40
C LEU A 176 -3.41 -9.84 38.90
N ILE A 177 -3.48 -10.28 37.64
CA ILE A 177 -4.71 -10.84 37.04
C ILE A 177 -5.21 -12.06 37.83
N ASN A 178 -4.31 -12.91 38.32
CA ASN A 178 -4.67 -14.10 39.09
C ASN A 178 -5.13 -13.77 40.52
N SER A 179 -4.52 -12.77 41.17
CA SER A 179 -4.86 -12.38 42.55
C SER A 179 -6.21 -11.66 42.66
N ASP A 180 -6.67 -11.06 41.56
CA ASP A 180 -7.96 -10.39 41.45
C ASP A 180 -9.14 -11.37 41.27
N ALA A 181 -8.88 -12.59 40.77
CA ALA A 181 -9.92 -13.62 40.67
C ALA A 181 -10.51 -14.04 42.03
N ASP A 182 -9.75 -13.80 43.11
CA ASP A 182 -10.11 -14.17 44.48
C ASP A 182 -10.59 -12.98 45.34
N ASN A 183 -10.43 -11.73 44.87
CA ASN A 183 -10.70 -10.53 45.67
C ASN A 183 -11.51 -9.52 44.85
N GLU A 184 -12.69 -9.16 45.34
CA GLU A 184 -13.64 -8.18 44.76
C GLU A 184 -13.10 -6.72 44.72
N VAL A 185 -11.81 -6.53 44.99
CA VAL A 185 -11.16 -5.23 45.19
C VAL A 185 -10.24 -4.94 44.00
N THR A 186 -10.72 -4.00 43.16
CA THR A 186 -9.99 -3.19 42.16
C THR A 186 -10.17 -3.56 40.68
N SER A 187 -11.43 -3.61 40.22
CA SER A 187 -11.80 -3.75 38.80
C SER A 187 -11.14 -2.76 37.84
N ALA A 188 -10.53 -1.67 38.32
CA ALA A 188 -9.91 -0.63 37.51
C ALA A 188 -8.42 -0.84 37.19
N LEU A 189 -7.74 -1.81 37.82
CA LEU A 189 -6.35 -2.15 37.50
C LEU A 189 -6.20 -3.54 36.86
N ALA A 190 -7.22 -4.37 36.95
CA ALA A 190 -7.24 -5.72 36.39
C ALA A 190 -7.29 -5.70 34.86
N ASP A 191 -8.19 -4.87 34.31
CA ASP A 191 -8.32 -4.58 32.89
C ASP A 191 -7.02 -3.99 32.32
N ASN A 192 -6.41 -3.05 33.05
CA ASN A 192 -5.12 -2.47 32.74
C ASN A 192 -4.00 -3.52 32.76
N SER A 193 -3.96 -4.39 33.77
CA SER A 193 -2.96 -5.46 33.86
C SER A 193 -3.08 -6.46 32.71
N GLN A 194 -4.32 -6.81 32.33
CA GLN A 194 -4.60 -7.66 31.17
C GLN A 194 -4.15 -6.98 29.86
N TYR A 195 -4.40 -5.68 29.70
CA TYR A 195 -3.93 -4.91 28.55
C TYR A 195 -2.39 -4.86 28.48
N TRP A 196 -1.71 -4.57 29.59
CA TRP A 196 -0.25 -4.50 29.63
C TRP A 196 0.43 -5.87 29.46
N LEU A 197 -0.21 -6.95 29.91
CA LEU A 197 0.22 -8.31 29.58
C LEU A 197 0.21 -8.54 28.06
N ALA A 198 -0.83 -8.09 27.38
CA ALA A 198 -0.91 -8.18 25.91
C ALA A 198 0.15 -7.29 25.23
N GLU A 199 0.40 -6.08 25.73
CA GLU A 199 1.49 -5.20 25.26
C GLU A 199 2.88 -5.83 25.41
N CYS A 200 3.12 -6.61 26.48
CA CYS A 200 4.37 -7.36 26.64
C CYS A 200 4.57 -8.34 25.48
N TYR A 201 3.55 -9.16 25.17
CA TYR A 201 3.62 -10.10 24.06
C TYR A 201 3.72 -9.41 22.70
N TYR A 202 3.00 -8.29 22.52
CA TYR A 202 3.10 -7.46 21.32
C TYR A 202 4.54 -6.95 21.12
N SER A 203 5.16 -6.44 22.17
CA SER A 203 6.53 -5.90 22.15
C SER A 203 7.58 -7.00 21.87
N GLN A 204 7.31 -8.24 22.30
CA GLN A 204 8.10 -9.42 21.97
C GLN A 204 7.85 -9.94 20.53
N LYS A 205 6.94 -9.32 19.77
CA LYS A 205 6.47 -9.77 18.44
C LYS A 205 5.78 -11.12 18.45
N ASP A 206 5.31 -11.58 19.61
CA ASP A 206 4.42 -12.74 19.72
C ASP A 206 2.98 -12.28 19.47
N PHE A 207 2.71 -11.83 18.24
CA PHE A 207 1.45 -11.20 17.87
C PHE A 207 0.25 -12.13 18.05
N LYS A 208 0.43 -13.45 17.92
CA LYS A 208 -0.65 -14.42 18.14
C LYS A 208 -1.11 -14.44 19.60
N ARG A 209 -0.15 -14.43 20.54
CA ARG A 209 -0.48 -14.36 21.97
C ARG A 209 -1.00 -12.98 22.36
N ALA A 210 -0.40 -11.93 21.80
CA ALA A 210 -0.87 -10.56 22.04
C ALA A 210 -2.35 -10.40 21.70
N ILE A 211 -2.79 -10.89 20.53
CA ILE A 211 -4.21 -10.87 20.12
C ILE A 211 -5.07 -11.57 21.17
N ALA A 212 -4.72 -12.78 21.58
CA ALA A 212 -5.50 -13.55 22.55
C ALA A 212 -5.62 -12.83 23.91
N GLU A 213 -4.57 -12.17 24.37
CA GLU A 213 -4.62 -11.42 25.63
C GLU A 213 -5.34 -10.06 25.50
N PHE A 214 -5.26 -9.38 24.34
CA PHE A 214 -6.07 -8.19 24.08
C PHE A 214 -7.56 -8.52 23.99
N GLU A 215 -7.93 -9.67 23.42
CA GLU A 215 -9.33 -10.12 23.37
C GLU A 215 -9.92 -10.32 24.78
N ARG A 216 -9.10 -10.70 25.77
CA ARG A 216 -9.54 -10.87 27.16
C ARG A 216 -9.85 -9.55 27.86
N VAL A 217 -9.36 -8.42 27.36
CA VAL A 217 -9.71 -7.08 27.88
C VAL A 217 -11.22 -6.82 27.75
N PHE A 218 -11.89 -7.37 26.72
CA PHE A 218 -13.34 -7.22 26.53
C PHE A 218 -14.19 -7.99 27.56
N HIS A 219 -13.58 -8.78 28.45
CA HIS A 219 -14.30 -9.42 29.54
C HIS A 219 -14.52 -8.50 30.75
N TYR A 220 -13.83 -7.36 30.81
CA TYR A 220 -14.00 -6.37 31.87
C TYR A 220 -15.09 -5.37 31.48
N ALA A 221 -16.14 -5.25 32.31
CA ALA A 221 -17.21 -4.29 32.07
C ALA A 221 -16.71 -2.85 32.31
N ASP A 222 -17.12 -1.91 31.45
CA ASP A 222 -16.87 -0.47 31.62
C ASP A 222 -15.37 -0.04 31.61
N THR A 223 -14.48 -0.80 30.97
CA THR A 223 -13.07 -0.38 30.79
C THR A 223 -12.89 0.68 29.70
N ASP A 224 -11.98 1.62 29.94
CA ASP A 224 -11.53 2.62 28.95
C ASP A 224 -10.52 2.05 27.93
N LYS A 225 -10.09 0.78 28.10
CA LYS A 225 -9.10 0.10 27.24
C LYS A 225 -9.67 -0.63 26.04
N HIS A 226 -10.99 -0.66 25.87
CA HIS A 226 -11.63 -1.38 24.77
C HIS A 226 -11.15 -0.90 23.39
N ASP A 227 -11.15 0.41 23.16
CA ASP A 227 -10.77 1.00 21.87
C ASP A 227 -9.27 0.76 21.58
N ASP A 228 -8.42 0.89 22.61
CA ASP A 228 -6.98 0.64 22.51
C ASP A 228 -6.68 -0.84 22.19
N ALA A 229 -7.35 -1.76 22.88
CA ALA A 229 -7.22 -3.20 22.64
C ALA A 229 -7.67 -3.57 21.22
N GLN A 230 -8.78 -3.00 20.74
CA GLN A 230 -9.26 -3.26 19.38
C GLN A 230 -8.27 -2.78 18.32
N LEU A 231 -7.69 -1.58 18.50
CA LEU A 231 -6.65 -1.07 17.61
C LEU A 231 -5.42 -1.99 17.61
N LYS A 232 -4.94 -2.40 18.78
CA LYS A 232 -3.77 -3.28 18.92
C LYS A 232 -3.98 -4.67 18.33
N ILE A 233 -5.19 -5.22 18.40
CA ILE A 233 -5.56 -6.45 17.68
C ILE A 233 -5.41 -6.25 16.17
N GLY A 234 -5.93 -5.15 15.62
CA GLY A 234 -5.80 -4.82 14.19
C GLY A 234 -4.33 -4.70 13.76
N LEU A 235 -3.52 -3.98 14.53
CA LEU A 235 -2.08 -3.83 14.29
C LEU A 235 -1.32 -5.17 14.40
N SER A 236 -1.72 -6.03 15.33
CA SER A 236 -1.16 -7.37 15.48
C SER A 236 -1.47 -8.22 14.24
N TYR A 237 -2.71 -8.21 13.74
CA TYR A 237 -3.06 -8.92 12.50
C TYR A 237 -2.30 -8.40 11.28
N GLN A 238 -2.05 -7.10 11.20
CA GLN A 238 -1.24 -6.50 10.14
C GLN A 238 0.24 -6.95 10.20
N SER A 239 0.74 -7.27 11.40
CA SER A 239 2.13 -7.62 11.65
C SER A 239 2.42 -9.14 11.63
N LEU A 240 1.37 -9.97 11.51
CA LEU A 240 1.46 -11.42 11.30
C LEU A 240 1.90 -11.78 9.89
#